data_AF-A0A498N865-F1
#
_entry.id   AF-A0A498N865-F1
#
_cell.length_a   1.000
_cell.length_b   1.000
_cell.length_c   1.000
_cell.angle_alpha   90.00
_cell.angle_beta   90.00
_cell.angle_gamma   90.00
#
_symmetry.space_group_name_H-M   'P 1'
#
loop_
_entity.id
_entity.type
_entity.pdbx_description
1 polymer ?
#
loop_
_entity_poly.entity_id
_entity_poly.type
_entity_poly.pdbx_seq_one_letter_code
_entity_poly.pdbx_strand_id
1 'polypeptide(L)'
;MDACDAITRDIVRIILERLSGVEEFDAEGERTRLRGLLEHDYAQSIYGSTAASKRSQRSSVSQLTAKRADAAAELAAKEAEYEIVLEEQRQQERIKALEEEHKKQMAAQTSELERLKVQKDVKAARASDTRHVFTMKPTGTVCKEKHVRAQTTQPETAHLKQQQPCHLMLPDLNSQSAPQ
;
A
#
# COMPACT_ATOMS: atom_id res chain seq x y z
N MET A 1 10.55 3.61 55.52
CA MET A 1 10.86 2.49 56.41
C MET A 1 10.30 1.24 55.74
N ASP A 2 11.09 0.17 55.61
CA ASP A 2 10.56 -1.10 55.12
C ASP A 2 9.60 -1.70 56.15
N ALA A 3 8.53 -2.37 55.69
CA ALA A 3 7.55 -2.97 56.59
C ALA A 3 8.17 -4.07 57.46
N CYS A 4 9.13 -4.83 56.93
CA CYS A 4 9.88 -5.81 57.72
C CYS A 4 10.62 -5.13 58.89
N ASP A 5 11.34 -4.04 58.62
CA ASP A 5 12.04 -3.29 59.67
C ASP A 5 11.09 -2.69 60.72
N ALA A 6 9.91 -2.23 60.31
CA ALA A 6 8.88 -1.71 61.21
C ALA A 6 8.32 -2.82 62.12
N ILE A 7 7.93 -3.95 61.55
CA ILE A 7 7.42 -5.11 62.29
C ILE A 7 8.48 -5.67 63.25
N THR A 8 9.72 -5.81 62.80
CA THR A 8 10.81 -6.31 63.66
C THR A 8 11.03 -5.39 64.86
N ARG A 9 11.04 -4.07 64.67
CA ARG A 9 11.17 -3.11 65.79
C ARG A 9 10.03 -3.22 66.78
N ASP A 10 8.81 -3.43 66.30
CA ASP A 10 7.62 -3.52 67.15
C ASP A 10 7.57 -4.82 67.95
N ILE A 11 7.95 -5.95 67.33
CA ILE A 11 8.09 -7.24 68.02
C ILE A 11 9.17 -7.15 69.10
N VAL A 12 10.34 -6.56 68.79
CA VAL A 12 11.43 -6.38 69.76
C VAL A 12 10.95 -5.53 70.94
N ARG A 13 10.21 -4.45 70.67
CA ARG A 13 9.64 -3.58 71.70
C ARG A 13 8.68 -4.34 72.63
N ILE A 14 7.75 -5.13 72.07
CA ILE A 14 6.82 -5.97 72.86
C ILE A 14 7.60 -6.93 73.78
N ILE A 15 8.65 -7.56 73.27
CA ILE A 15 9.49 -8.49 74.05
C ILE A 15 10.20 -7.75 75.19
N LEU A 16 10.79 -6.58 74.92
CA LEU A 16 11.51 -5.80 75.92
C LEU A 16 10.57 -5.25 77.00
N GLU A 17 9.38 -4.78 76.63
CA GLU A 17 8.33 -4.36 77.56
C GLU A 17 7.96 -5.52 78.50
N ARG A 18 7.75 -6.73 77.96
CA ARG A 18 7.47 -7.93 78.76
C ARG A 18 8.62 -8.32 79.70
N LEU A 19 9.87 -8.23 79.24
CA LEU A 19 11.05 -8.56 80.05
C LEU A 19 11.30 -7.54 81.16
N SER A 20 10.90 -6.28 80.96
CA SER A 20 11.07 -5.22 81.94
C SER A 20 10.23 -5.41 83.20
N GLY A 21 9.11 -6.14 83.10
CA GLY A 21 8.24 -6.47 84.25
C GLY A 21 7.63 -5.25 84.95
N VAL A 22 7.63 -4.08 84.30
CA VAL A 22 7.17 -2.81 84.87
C VAL A 22 5.63 -2.74 84.93
N GLU A 23 4.93 -3.43 84.03
CA GLU A 23 3.46 -3.48 83.99
C GLU A 23 2.92 -4.91 84.01
N GLU A 24 1.66 -5.08 84.46
CA GLU A 24 0.95 -6.36 84.48
C GLU A 24 0.71 -6.86 83.05
N PHE A 25 1.01 -8.13 82.80
CA PHE A 25 0.99 -8.69 81.44
C PHE A 25 -0.44 -8.97 80.94
N ASP A 26 -0.95 -8.14 80.04
CA ASP A 26 -2.19 -8.37 79.31
C ASP A 26 -1.95 -9.23 78.05
N ALA A 27 -2.23 -10.53 78.19
CA ALA A 27 -2.09 -11.48 77.09
C ALA A 27 -3.05 -11.23 75.91
N GLU A 28 -4.23 -10.64 76.15
CA GLU A 28 -5.23 -10.41 75.09
C GLU A 28 -4.96 -9.12 74.33
N GLY A 29 -4.56 -8.06 75.03
CA GLY A 29 -4.08 -6.82 74.44
C GLY A 29 -2.88 -7.03 73.54
N GLU A 30 -1.87 -7.78 74.02
CA GLU A 30 -0.67 -8.08 73.23
C GLU A 30 -0.97 -8.99 72.02
N ARG A 31 -1.89 -9.96 72.15
CA ARG A 31 -2.37 -10.74 70.99
C ARG A 31 -3.03 -9.85 69.93
N THR A 32 -3.80 -8.86 70.35
CA THR A 32 -4.49 -7.94 69.45
C THR A 32 -3.50 -7.00 68.77
N ARG A 33 -2.54 -6.47 69.52
CA ARG A 33 -1.43 -5.67 69.01
C ARG A 33 -0.60 -6.44 67.97
N LEU A 34 -0.26 -7.69 68.24
CA LEU A 34 0.46 -8.57 67.30
C LEU A 34 -0.36 -8.85 66.02
N ARG A 35 -1.67 -9.03 66.12
CA ARG A 35 -2.55 -9.15 64.93
C ARG A 35 -2.54 -7.88 64.07
N GLY A 36 -2.51 -6.71 64.69
CA GLY A 36 -2.42 -5.43 63.99
C GLY A 36 -1.14 -5.27 63.16
N LEU A 37 -0.02 -5.88 63.59
CA LEU A 37 1.23 -5.87 62.80
C LEU A 37 1.12 -6.61 61.46
N LEU A 38 0.12 -7.49 61.30
CA LEU A 38 -0.15 -8.21 60.06
C LEU A 38 -1.23 -7.52 59.19
N GLU A 39 -1.75 -6.38 59.64
CA GLU A 39 -2.76 -5.66 58.88
C GLU A 39 -2.15 -5.14 57.57
N HIS A 40 -2.90 -5.31 56.48
CA HIS A 40 -2.41 -5.07 55.12
C HIS A 40 -1.88 -3.65 54.92
N ASP A 41 -2.51 -2.67 55.55
CA ASP A 41 -2.13 -1.25 55.42
C ASP A 41 -0.86 -0.91 56.23
N TYR A 42 -0.56 -1.67 57.28
CA TYR A 42 0.67 -1.53 58.07
C TYR A 42 1.86 -2.24 57.42
N ALA A 43 1.63 -3.42 56.84
CA ALA A 43 2.65 -4.28 56.25
C ALA A 43 2.64 -4.29 54.71
N GLN A 44 2.29 -3.17 54.08
CA GLN A 44 1.97 -3.12 52.64
C GLN A 44 3.13 -3.54 51.72
N SER A 45 4.40 -3.42 52.12
CA SER A 45 5.54 -3.88 51.32
C SER A 45 5.85 -5.38 51.46
N ILE A 46 5.26 -6.07 52.45
CA ILE A 46 5.34 -7.54 52.60
C ILE A 46 4.40 -8.22 51.62
N TYR A 47 3.26 -7.59 51.36
CA TYR A 47 2.34 -7.98 50.31
C TYR A 47 2.83 -7.40 48.99
N GLY A 48 3.15 -8.25 48.00
CA GLY A 48 3.71 -7.79 46.73
C GLY A 48 2.87 -6.68 46.06
N SER A 49 3.48 -5.90 45.16
CA SER A 49 2.85 -4.72 44.52
C SER A 49 1.51 -5.00 43.82
N THR A 50 1.19 -6.27 43.57
CA THR A 50 -0.10 -6.76 43.04
C THR A 50 -1.23 -6.72 44.08
N ALA A 51 -0.93 -6.91 45.37
CA ALA A 51 -1.90 -6.84 46.48
C ALA A 51 -2.20 -5.40 46.88
N ALA A 52 -1.19 -4.52 46.82
CA ALA A 52 -1.27 -3.15 47.29
C ALA A 52 -2.01 -2.17 46.35
N SER A 53 -2.22 -2.50 45.07
CA SER A 53 -2.53 -1.48 44.06
C SER A 53 -3.80 -1.77 43.24
N LYS A 54 -4.93 -1.20 43.68
CA LYS A 54 -6.12 -0.98 42.83
C LYS A 54 -5.81 -0.17 41.55
N ARG A 55 -4.72 0.61 41.57
CA ARG A 55 -4.23 1.41 40.44
C ARG A 55 -3.61 0.53 39.34
N SER A 56 -3.00 -0.60 39.70
CA SER A 56 -2.41 -1.57 38.77
C SER A 56 -3.46 -2.25 37.89
N GLN A 57 -4.64 -2.57 38.44
CA GLN A 57 -5.75 -3.12 37.66
C GLN A 57 -6.30 -2.14 36.62
N ARG A 58 -6.34 -0.84 36.91
CA ARG A 58 -6.78 0.17 35.91
C ARG A 58 -5.75 0.34 34.80
N SER A 59 -4.46 0.24 35.12
CA SER A 59 -3.36 0.28 34.14
C SER A 59 -3.40 -0.92 33.20
N SER A 60 -3.61 -2.14 33.71
CA SER A 60 -3.65 -3.34 32.87
C SER A 60 -4.86 -3.36 31.94
N VAL A 61 -6.04 -2.93 32.41
CA VAL A 61 -7.24 -2.78 31.56
C VAL A 61 -7.00 -1.74 30.45
N SER A 62 -6.39 -0.59 30.78
CA SER A 62 -6.05 0.45 29.80
C SER A 62 -5.07 -0.04 28.73
N GLN A 63 -4.07 -0.84 29.11
CA GLN A 63 -3.13 -1.45 28.15
C GLN A 63 -3.81 -2.48 27.25
N LEU A 64 -4.74 -3.28 27.77
CA LEU A 64 -5.50 -4.24 26.97
C LEU A 64 -6.43 -3.54 25.97
N THR A 65 -7.07 -2.43 26.37
CA THR A 65 -7.88 -1.63 25.46
C THR A 65 -7.04 -0.98 24.36
N ALA A 66 -5.84 -0.49 24.67
CA ALA A 66 -4.93 0.06 23.68
C ALA A 66 -4.51 -1.01 22.66
N LYS A 67 -4.07 -2.19 23.12
CA LYS A 67 -3.71 -3.31 22.23
C LYS A 67 -4.86 -3.76 21.33
N ARG A 68 -6.11 -3.73 21.83
CA ARG A 68 -7.29 -4.03 21.02
C ARG A 68 -7.54 -2.96 19.96
N ALA A 69 -7.36 -1.68 20.30
CA ALA A 69 -7.47 -0.59 19.34
C ALA A 69 -6.40 -0.70 18.25
N ASP A 70 -5.17 -1.01 18.62
CA ASP A 70 -4.06 -1.22 17.67
C ASP A 70 -4.35 -2.40 16.73
N ALA A 71 -4.81 -3.54 17.28
CA ALA A 71 -5.17 -4.70 16.47
C ALA A 71 -6.36 -4.44 15.54
N ALA A 72 -7.35 -3.65 15.99
CA ALA A 72 -8.49 -3.25 15.16
C ALA A 72 -8.06 -2.30 14.03
N ALA A 73 -7.14 -1.37 14.31
CA ALA A 73 -6.60 -0.47 13.30
C ALA A 73 -5.76 -1.23 12.26
N GLU A 74 -4.94 -2.19 12.69
CA GLU A 74 -4.16 -3.04 11.78
C GLU A 74 -5.08 -3.88 10.87
N LEU A 75 -6.16 -4.45 11.42
CA LEU A 75 -7.15 -5.19 10.64
C LEU A 75 -7.83 -4.28 9.60
N ALA A 76 -8.28 -3.10 10.00
CA ALA A 76 -8.92 -2.14 9.09
C ALA A 76 -7.97 -1.67 7.98
N ALA A 77 -6.68 -1.47 8.29
CA ALA A 77 -5.68 -1.13 7.28
C ALA A 77 -5.49 -2.26 6.26
N LYS A 78 -5.46 -3.52 6.71
CA LYS A 78 -5.33 -4.68 5.83
C LYS A 78 -6.55 -4.89 4.93
N GLU A 79 -7.75 -4.65 5.45
CA GLU A 79 -8.99 -4.71 4.66
C GLU A 79 -9.01 -3.63 3.58
N ALA A 80 -8.58 -2.40 3.91
CA ALA A 80 -8.47 -1.32 2.93
C ALA A 80 -7.43 -1.63 1.84
N GLU A 81 -6.25 -2.14 2.21
CA GLU A 81 -5.24 -2.61 1.25
C GLU A 81 -5.81 -3.68 0.30
N TYR A 82 -6.57 -4.64 0.84
CA TYR A 82 -7.16 -5.71 0.04
C TYR A 82 -8.19 -5.19 -0.97
N GLU A 83 -9.06 -4.26 -0.56
CA GLU A 83 -10.05 -3.68 -1.47
C GLU A 83 -9.37 -2.92 -2.62
N ILE A 84 -8.32 -2.15 -2.33
CA ILE A 84 -7.53 -1.46 -3.36
C ILE A 84 -6.97 -2.46 -4.37
N VAL A 85 -6.39 -3.57 -3.91
CA VAL A 85 -5.84 -4.60 -4.79
C VAL A 85 -6.92 -5.23 -5.69
N LEU A 86 -8.13 -5.46 -5.17
CA LEU A 86 -9.25 -5.96 -5.98
C LEU A 86 -9.69 -4.96 -7.05
N GLU A 87 -9.74 -3.68 -6.70
CA GLU A 87 -10.07 -2.63 -7.66
C GLU A 87 -9.00 -2.49 -8.75
N GLU A 88 -7.72 -2.55 -8.37
CA GLU A 88 -6.60 -2.54 -9.31
C GLU A 88 -6.66 -3.72 -10.27
N GLN A 89 -6.93 -4.94 -9.77
CA GLN A 89 -7.09 -6.12 -10.63
C GLN A 89 -8.24 -5.92 -11.63
N ARG A 90 -9.38 -5.42 -11.17
CA ARG A 90 -10.54 -5.13 -12.03
C ARG A 90 -10.20 -4.10 -13.10
N GLN A 91 -9.42 -3.07 -12.76
CA GLN A 91 -8.96 -2.07 -13.73
C GLN A 91 -7.96 -2.65 -14.72
N GLN A 92 -7.00 -3.45 -14.26
CA GLN A 92 -6.02 -4.13 -15.12
C GLN A 92 -6.70 -5.06 -16.13
N GLU A 93 -7.72 -5.81 -15.72
CA GLU A 93 -8.50 -6.65 -16.62
C GLU A 93 -9.21 -5.84 -17.71
N ARG A 94 -9.80 -4.69 -17.35
CA ARG A 94 -10.42 -3.78 -18.33
C ARG A 94 -9.41 -3.22 -19.32
N ILE A 95 -8.24 -2.78 -18.83
CA ILE A 95 -7.16 -2.28 -19.69
C ILE A 95 -6.72 -3.38 -20.65
N LYS A 96 -6.47 -4.59 -20.14
CA LYS A 96 -6.04 -5.72 -20.97
C LYS A 96 -7.07 -6.07 -22.05
N ALA A 97 -8.36 -6.04 -21.73
CA ALA A 97 -9.41 -6.28 -22.73
C ALA A 97 -9.39 -5.22 -23.85
N LEU A 98 -9.24 -3.94 -23.49
CA LEU A 98 -9.14 -2.84 -24.46
C LEU A 98 -7.87 -2.93 -25.31
N GLU A 99 -6.74 -3.29 -24.71
CA GLU A 99 -5.47 -3.50 -25.43
C GLU A 99 -5.58 -4.65 -26.44
N GLU A 100 -6.20 -5.76 -26.05
CA GLU A 100 -6.44 -6.89 -26.95
C GLU A 100 -7.36 -6.52 -28.12
N GLU A 101 -8.42 -5.75 -27.87
CA GLU A 101 -9.30 -5.25 -28.91
C GLU A 101 -8.56 -4.33 -29.88
N HIS A 102 -7.83 -3.35 -29.35
CA HIS A 102 -7.06 -2.41 -30.16
C HIS A 102 -5.99 -3.14 -30.99
N LYS A 103 -5.31 -4.14 -30.40
CA LYS A 103 -4.33 -4.98 -31.11
C LYS A 103 -4.97 -5.73 -32.28
N LYS A 104 -6.17 -6.28 -32.11
CA LYS A 104 -6.91 -6.95 -33.20
C LYS A 104 -7.27 -5.98 -34.33
N GLN A 105 -7.75 -4.78 -33.98
CA GLN A 105 -8.10 -3.76 -34.97
C GLN A 105 -6.87 -3.30 -35.77
N MET A 106 -5.74 -3.06 -35.10
CA MET A 106 -4.48 -2.70 -35.76
C MET A 106 -3.95 -3.82 -36.66
N ALA A 107 -4.05 -5.09 -36.22
CA ALA A 107 -3.68 -6.24 -37.04
C ALA A 107 -4.56 -6.35 -38.31
N ALA A 108 -5.86 -6.08 -38.20
CA ALA A 108 -6.76 -6.07 -39.35
C ALA A 108 -6.40 -4.95 -40.35
N GLN A 109 -6.20 -3.73 -39.87
CA GLN A 109 -5.83 -2.59 -40.72
C GLN A 109 -4.48 -2.80 -41.42
N THR A 110 -3.48 -3.29 -40.70
CA THR A 110 -2.15 -3.55 -41.27
C THR A 110 -2.19 -4.62 -42.36
N SER A 111 -2.95 -5.70 -42.15
CA SER A 111 -3.19 -6.73 -43.16
C SER A 111 -3.89 -6.18 -44.42
N GLU A 112 -4.90 -5.31 -44.24
CA GLU A 112 -5.58 -4.69 -45.36
C GLU A 112 -4.67 -3.76 -46.17
N LEU A 113 -3.87 -2.93 -45.48
CA LEU A 113 -2.89 -2.05 -46.12
C LEU A 113 -1.83 -2.85 -46.88
N GLU A 114 -1.34 -3.95 -46.33
CA GLU A 114 -0.40 -4.85 -47.00
C GLU A 114 -1.02 -5.43 -48.29
N ARG A 115 -2.25 -5.92 -48.21
CA ARG A 115 -2.98 -6.44 -49.38
C ARG A 115 -3.13 -5.39 -50.48
N LEU A 116 -3.50 -4.16 -50.12
CA LEU A 116 -3.63 -3.05 -51.06
C LEU A 116 -2.28 -2.68 -51.69
N LYS A 117 -1.20 -2.69 -50.91
CA LYS A 117 0.16 -2.44 -51.41
C LYS A 117 0.55 -3.49 -52.45
N VAL A 118 0.36 -4.78 -52.15
CA VAL A 118 0.62 -5.88 -53.09
C VAL A 118 -0.22 -5.73 -54.36
N GLN A 119 -1.51 -5.41 -54.25
CA GLN A 119 -2.38 -5.21 -55.41
C GLN A 119 -1.89 -4.05 -56.30
N LYS A 120 -1.47 -2.94 -55.69
CA LYS A 120 -0.91 -1.79 -56.41
C LYS A 120 0.38 -2.17 -57.14
N ASP A 121 1.26 -2.92 -56.48
CA ASP A 121 2.55 -3.32 -57.04
C ASP A 121 2.36 -4.30 -58.21
N VAL A 122 1.40 -5.24 -58.11
CA VAL A 122 1.02 -6.12 -59.23
C VAL A 122 0.46 -5.31 -60.41
N LYS A 123 -0.41 -4.33 -60.17
CA LYS A 123 -0.93 -3.45 -61.23
C LYS A 123 0.18 -2.64 -61.89
N ALA A 124 1.11 -2.11 -61.10
CA ALA A 124 2.26 -1.38 -61.62
C ALA A 124 3.16 -2.28 -62.49
N ALA A 125 3.46 -3.50 -62.02
CA ALA A 125 4.23 -4.50 -62.76
C ALA A 125 3.56 -4.89 -64.08
N ARG A 126 2.23 -5.13 -64.07
CA ARG A 126 1.45 -5.41 -65.28
C ARG A 126 1.50 -4.24 -66.27
N ALA A 127 1.35 -3.01 -65.79
CA ALA A 127 1.41 -1.82 -66.65
C ALA A 127 2.82 -1.59 -67.23
N SER A 128 3.88 -1.92 -66.51
CA SER A 128 5.24 -1.90 -67.05
C SER A 128 5.47 -3.02 -68.07
N ASP A 129 4.92 -4.22 -67.85
CA ASP A 129 5.01 -5.34 -68.77
C ASP A 129 4.28 -5.05 -70.08
N THR A 130 3.03 -4.55 -70.02
CA THR A 130 2.30 -4.11 -71.22
C THR A 130 3.05 -3.01 -71.98
N ARG A 131 3.68 -2.06 -71.27
CA ARG A 131 4.55 -1.05 -71.91
C ARG A 131 5.74 -1.69 -72.61
N HIS A 132 6.43 -2.63 -71.97
CA HIS A 132 7.57 -3.34 -72.58
C HIS A 132 7.14 -4.15 -73.81
N VAL A 133 6.06 -4.91 -73.72
CA VAL A 133 5.51 -5.70 -74.83
C VAL A 133 5.09 -4.80 -76.00
N PHE A 134 4.51 -3.63 -75.72
CA PHE A 134 4.18 -2.65 -76.75
C PHE A 134 5.43 -2.09 -77.45
N THR A 135 6.51 -1.83 -76.70
CA THR A 135 7.79 -1.38 -77.27
C THR A 135 8.57 -2.47 -78.01
N MET A 136 8.26 -3.76 -77.76
CA MET A 136 8.92 -4.91 -78.38
C MET A 136 8.21 -5.41 -79.65
N LYS A 137 7.08 -4.82 -80.07
CA LYS A 137 6.54 -5.10 -81.40
C LYS A 137 7.50 -4.55 -82.47
N PRO A 138 7.99 -5.36 -83.41
CA PRO A 138 8.95 -4.91 -84.40
C PRO A 138 8.21 -4.12 -85.48
N THR A 139 8.12 -2.81 -85.34
CA THR A 139 8.04 -1.97 -86.54
C THR A 139 9.47 -1.67 -86.94
N GLY A 140 9.94 -2.41 -87.93
CA GLY A 140 11.09 -1.99 -88.71
C GLY A 140 10.78 -0.66 -89.36
N THR A 141 11.15 0.45 -88.73
CA THR A 141 11.62 1.67 -89.38
C THR A 141 12.25 2.59 -88.34
N VAL A 142 13.53 2.90 -88.57
CA VAL A 142 14.30 3.93 -87.88
C VAL A 142 13.54 5.27 -87.94
N CYS A 143 13.32 5.93 -86.80
CA CYS A 143 13.14 7.38 -86.74
C CYS A 143 13.58 7.95 -85.39
N LYS A 144 14.80 8.53 -85.41
CA LYS A 144 15.32 9.69 -84.69
C LYS A 144 14.76 10.02 -83.30
N GLU A 145 15.65 9.83 -82.33
CA GLU A 145 15.98 10.73 -81.22
C GLU A 145 15.14 12.01 -81.08
N LYS A 146 14.37 12.07 -79.99
CA LYS A 146 14.02 13.31 -79.29
C LYS A 146 14.13 13.07 -77.78
N HIS A 147 15.17 13.66 -77.21
CA HIS A 147 15.36 13.82 -75.78
C HIS A 147 14.33 14.82 -75.26
N VAL A 148 13.31 14.36 -74.51
CA VAL A 148 12.49 15.23 -73.66
C VAL A 148 12.51 14.68 -72.25
N ARG A 149 13.32 15.34 -71.44
CA ARG A 149 13.45 15.19 -69.99
C ARG A 149 12.14 15.60 -69.33
N ALA A 150 11.30 14.64 -68.93
CA ALA A 150 10.21 14.89 -67.99
C ALA A 150 10.73 14.60 -66.57
N GLN A 151 10.86 15.68 -65.81
CA GLN A 151 11.39 15.68 -64.45
C GLN A 151 10.46 14.90 -63.53
N THR A 152 11.10 14.08 -62.68
CA THR A 152 10.54 13.49 -61.47
C THR A 152 10.03 14.60 -60.56
N THR A 153 8.72 14.70 -60.37
CA THR A 153 8.13 15.46 -59.26
C THR A 153 7.46 14.48 -58.32
N GLN A 154 8.09 14.27 -57.17
CA GLN A 154 7.44 13.71 -56.00
C GLN A 154 6.39 14.70 -55.48
N PRO A 155 5.26 14.22 -54.92
CA PRO A 155 4.60 14.91 -53.81
C PRO A 155 5.12 14.27 -52.52
N GLU A 156 6.06 14.93 -51.85
CA GLU A 156 5.78 15.89 -50.78
C GLU A 156 5.14 15.20 -49.57
N THR A 157 6.03 14.89 -48.62
CA THR A 157 5.75 14.49 -47.25
C THR A 157 4.83 15.48 -46.56
N ALA A 158 3.57 15.09 -46.32
CA ALA A 158 2.73 15.76 -45.35
C ALA A 158 3.15 15.31 -43.93
N HIS A 159 3.99 16.12 -43.31
CA HIS A 159 4.10 16.17 -41.85
C HIS A 159 2.80 16.74 -41.25
N LEU A 160 2.53 16.30 -40.02
CA LEU A 160 1.81 17.00 -38.95
C LEU A 160 0.29 16.71 -38.78
N LYS A 161 -0.01 15.79 -37.84
CA LYS A 161 -0.45 16.21 -36.51
C LYS A 161 -0.20 15.10 -35.49
N GLN A 162 0.89 15.25 -34.74
CA GLN A 162 1.05 14.65 -33.44
C GLN A 162 0.04 15.30 -32.52
N GLN A 163 -1.03 14.59 -32.17
CA GLN A 163 -1.96 15.02 -31.15
C GLN A 163 -1.33 14.64 -29.80
N GLN A 164 -0.90 15.66 -29.05
CA GLN A 164 -0.44 15.49 -27.67
C GLN A 164 -1.58 14.90 -26.83
N PRO A 165 -1.28 13.98 -25.89
CA PRO A 165 -2.23 13.61 -24.87
C PRO A 165 -2.45 14.82 -23.96
N CYS A 166 -3.70 15.25 -23.85
CA CYS A 166 -4.11 16.20 -22.83
C CYS A 166 -3.78 15.60 -21.46
N HIS A 167 -2.92 16.30 -20.73
CA HIS A 167 -2.74 16.20 -19.29
C HIS A 167 -4.12 16.03 -18.61
N LEU A 168 -4.42 14.83 -18.14
CA LEU A 168 -5.40 14.67 -17.07
C LEU A 168 -4.65 14.96 -15.78
N MET A 169 -4.95 16.13 -15.23
CA MET A 169 -4.54 16.55 -13.91
C MET A 169 -4.94 15.48 -12.89
N LEU A 170 -3.95 14.95 -12.19
CA LEU A 170 -4.15 14.38 -10.87
C LEU A 170 -4.70 15.50 -9.96
N PRO A 171 -5.84 15.33 -9.28
CA PRO A 171 -6.16 16.20 -8.17
C PRO A 171 -5.27 15.82 -6.98
N ASP A 172 -4.40 16.75 -6.59
CA ASP A 172 -3.82 16.82 -5.25
C ASP A 172 -4.96 16.81 -4.22
N LEU A 173 -5.12 15.72 -3.49
CA LEU A 173 -5.88 15.69 -2.24
C LEU A 173 -4.92 15.39 -1.10
N ASN A 174 -4.12 16.38 -0.76
CA ASN A 174 -3.52 16.49 0.56
C ASN A 174 -3.73 17.92 1.06
N SER A 175 -4.66 18.10 1.99
CA SER A 175 -4.50 18.92 3.21
C SER A 175 -5.84 19.30 3.85
N GLN A 176 -6.02 18.82 5.08
CA GLN A 176 -6.47 19.59 6.25
C GLN A 176 -7.93 20.10 6.30
N SER A 177 -8.75 19.44 7.13
CA SER A 177 -9.71 20.13 8.01
C SER A 177 -10.01 19.30 9.29
N ALA A 178 -9.21 19.53 10.32
CA ALA A 178 -9.71 19.77 11.69
C ALA A 178 -9.53 21.29 11.93
N PRO A 179 -10.28 22.02 12.80
CA PRO A 179 -10.99 21.65 14.04
C PRO A 179 -12.49 22.11 13.99
N GLN A 180 -13.39 21.95 14.98
CA GLN A 180 -13.37 22.00 16.45
C GLN A 180 -14.40 21.02 17.04
#